data_AF-A0A949CPB2-F1
#
_entry.id   AF-A0A949CPB2-F1
#
_cell.length_a   1.000
_cell.length_b   1.000
_cell.length_c   1.000
_cell.angle_alpha   90.00
_cell.angle_beta   90.00
_cell.angle_gamma   90.00
#
_symmetry.space_group_name_H-M   'P 1'
#
loop_
_entity.id
_entity.type
_entity.pdbx_description
1 polymer ?
#
loop_
_entity_poly.entity_id
_entity_poly.type
_entity_poly.pdbx_seq_one_letter_code
_entity_poly.pdbx_strand_id
1 'polypeptide(L)'
;MHFHLPSNLQTELIAYDPVLKKLARNTNPKPKTKKSTYPLGNPKGLIPVDVVRESMLDDAIKNINSCPASDRHQKFTRIVNGEVIVIAILYHYEQCWYAAWLPPKGQEDKYVYGYAFAFKDTKAAHDLVPKVIINSIDSYQQIVTGRSLMYQHQEVVTIESIRNGQTNRNWNIPSAAAYYQKSKEIYQIIKAFESQLITTIPVWKDSPNIFDRIANKTNLASIVFHGSLEVSDEYWLQYGDKSKWKASYENLFGLITYHAHTSCYAGDEYKAYNKILHIISKPFFKKWIQAKCNEVNAMHLDETNEYRSYINRPWKTMKKLLARIYAIHKIWPDCPIDYYQNHIEQLISIDFTRQTPTSAVSDWLGKHMPVASFFQIITKQYEKERNDAQTKNMQRYFFDEHLGLSVYRFYEWADTISMLCRILEREEHKDFAPPKRWRIEEFHDYVQAEAWKIRNPNHALPQDLFPTPVKIELGSSNWSFFQPIDTHQLGEWGQAVRNCVGNAAHYAEGVRKKQHFIVLCLIDGKPNFTVQLEVSNGLMSVKQIVGLSNTKLTPEQQELYTTAFGMALQARESELVSA
;
A
#
# COMPACT_ATOMS: atom_id res chain seq x y z
N MET A 1 34.83 11.13 -22.94
CA MET A 1 34.58 11.91 -24.18
C MET A 1 33.63 11.12 -25.09
N HIS A 2 32.75 11.76 -25.90
CA HIS A 2 31.79 11.12 -26.86
C HIS A 2 31.44 12.00 -28.11
N PHE A 3 30.87 11.38 -29.17
CA PHE A 3 30.67 11.91 -30.56
C PHE A 3 29.22 11.82 -31.11
N HIS A 4 28.96 12.53 -32.24
CA HIS A 4 27.69 12.65 -32.99
C HIS A 4 27.37 11.47 -33.93
N LEU A 5 26.07 11.22 -34.14
CA LEU A 5 25.55 10.14 -34.99
C LEU A 5 25.57 10.51 -36.50
N PRO A 6 25.99 9.58 -37.38
CA PRO A 6 26.04 9.80 -38.83
C PRO A 6 24.66 9.83 -39.51
N SER A 7 24.65 10.44 -40.69
CA SER A 7 23.54 10.67 -41.63
C SER A 7 22.71 9.43 -42.00
N ASN A 8 23.19 8.24 -41.69
CA ASN A 8 22.57 6.97 -42.05
C ASN A 8 21.44 6.57 -41.08
N LEU A 9 21.38 7.20 -39.89
CA LEU A 9 20.31 6.99 -38.91
C LEU A 9 19.06 7.86 -39.15
N GLN A 10 19.10 8.78 -40.13
CA GLN A 10 17.95 9.63 -40.47
C GLN A 10 16.87 8.89 -41.28
N THR A 11 17.19 7.76 -41.91
CA THR A 11 16.24 7.05 -42.78
C THR A 11 15.38 6.02 -42.02
N GLU A 12 15.79 5.56 -40.84
CA GLU A 12 14.99 4.65 -39.99
C GLU A 12 13.97 5.38 -39.09
N LEU A 13 14.00 6.72 -39.00
CA LEU A 13 13.10 7.51 -38.16
C LEU A 13 11.84 8.03 -38.89
N ILE A 14 11.53 7.52 -40.09
CA ILE A 14 10.27 7.80 -40.82
C ILE A 14 9.04 7.18 -40.14
N ALA A 15 9.22 6.15 -39.30
CA ALA A 15 8.14 5.54 -38.52
C ALA A 15 7.63 6.41 -37.36
N TYR A 16 8.33 7.51 -37.04
CA TYR A 16 8.03 8.40 -35.91
C TYR A 16 7.49 9.78 -36.31
N ASP A 17 7.06 9.98 -37.57
CA ASP A 17 6.45 11.25 -38.00
C ASP A 17 4.90 11.21 -37.91
N PRO A 18 4.27 11.85 -36.90
CA PRO A 18 2.82 11.86 -36.72
C PRO A 18 2.11 12.89 -37.60
N VAL A 19 2.85 13.74 -38.32
CA VAL A 19 2.31 14.81 -39.18
C VAL A 19 1.90 14.22 -40.53
N LEU A 20 2.62 13.23 -41.04
CA LEU A 20 2.30 12.56 -42.31
C LEU A 20 1.18 11.50 -42.24
N LYS A 21 0.63 11.21 -41.05
CA LYS A 21 -0.58 10.38 -40.87
C LYS A 21 -1.89 11.18 -40.88
N LYS A 22 -1.83 12.52 -40.86
CA LYS A 22 -3.01 13.40 -40.75
C LYS A 22 -3.48 14.06 -42.05
N LEU A 23 -2.88 13.70 -43.19
CA LEU A 23 -3.18 14.27 -44.51
C LEU A 23 -3.93 13.31 -45.45
N ALA A 24 -4.71 12.38 -44.91
CA ALA A 24 -5.59 11.50 -45.67
C ALA A 24 -6.95 11.33 -44.97
N ARG A 25 -7.73 12.41 -44.85
CA ARG A 25 -9.18 12.36 -44.63
C ARG A 25 -9.77 13.74 -44.88
N ASN A 26 -10.33 13.94 -46.07
CA ASN A 26 -11.49 14.78 -46.31
C ASN A 26 -11.91 14.64 -47.78
N THR A 27 -13.09 14.05 -48.02
CA THR A 27 -13.99 14.41 -49.12
C THR A 27 -15.26 13.56 -49.03
N ASN A 28 -16.35 14.19 -48.58
CA ASN A 28 -17.68 14.12 -49.22
C ASN A 28 -18.73 14.81 -48.31
N PRO A 29 -19.39 15.89 -48.76
CA PRO A 29 -20.51 16.48 -48.03
C PRO A 29 -21.74 15.57 -48.20
N LYS A 30 -22.23 15.01 -47.10
CA LYS A 30 -23.47 14.25 -47.10
C LYS A 30 -24.67 15.18 -47.35
N PRO A 31 -25.70 14.72 -48.09
CA PRO A 31 -26.89 15.51 -48.38
C PRO A 31 -27.59 15.91 -47.08
N LYS A 32 -28.08 17.15 -47.01
CA LYS A 32 -28.88 17.65 -45.89
C LYS A 32 -30.23 16.92 -45.87
N THR A 33 -30.26 15.74 -45.25
CA THR A 33 -31.51 15.16 -44.74
C THR A 33 -32.08 16.10 -43.68
N LYS A 34 -33.40 16.35 -43.74
CA LYS A 34 -34.16 17.05 -42.69
C LYS A 34 -33.72 16.48 -41.33
N LYS A 35 -33.09 17.28 -40.48
CA LYS A 35 -32.67 16.82 -39.14
C LYS A 35 -33.93 16.33 -38.43
N SER A 36 -33.93 15.05 -38.02
CA SER A 36 -34.96 14.52 -37.13
C SER A 36 -35.09 15.45 -35.93
N THR A 37 -36.31 15.77 -35.51
CA THR A 37 -36.55 16.57 -34.30
C THR A 37 -35.92 15.93 -33.05
N TYR A 38 -35.74 14.59 -33.08
CA TYR A 38 -35.18 13.80 -31.98
C TYR A 38 -34.09 12.84 -32.47
N PRO A 39 -32.87 13.34 -32.82
CA PRO A 39 -31.78 12.51 -33.31
C PRO A 39 -31.34 11.45 -32.29
N LEU A 40 -31.40 11.74 -30.99
CA LEU A 40 -31.05 10.83 -29.90
C LEU A 40 -32.22 9.93 -29.48
N GLY A 41 -33.44 10.19 -29.98
CA GLY A 41 -34.66 9.49 -29.60
C GLY A 41 -35.53 10.31 -28.67
N ASN A 42 -36.69 9.76 -28.36
CA ASN A 42 -37.71 10.41 -27.56
C ASN A 42 -38.22 9.43 -26.50
N PRO A 43 -37.54 9.33 -25.35
CA PRO A 43 -37.89 8.39 -24.28
C PRO A 43 -39.06 8.92 -23.46
N LYS A 44 -40.26 8.98 -24.06
CA LYS A 44 -41.47 9.44 -23.37
C LYS A 44 -41.78 8.53 -22.19
N GLY A 45 -42.19 9.14 -21.07
CA GLY A 45 -42.56 8.40 -19.86
C GLY A 45 -41.40 7.76 -19.10
N LEU A 46 -40.13 8.14 -19.38
CA LEU A 46 -38.97 7.59 -18.69
C LEU A 46 -38.92 7.96 -17.19
N ILE A 47 -39.56 9.07 -16.82
CA ILE A 47 -39.78 9.48 -15.43
C ILE A 47 -41.29 9.49 -15.18
N PRO A 48 -41.78 8.91 -14.06
CA PRO A 48 -43.19 8.95 -13.72
C PRO A 48 -43.77 10.37 -13.65
N VAL A 49 -45.00 10.54 -14.13
CA VAL A 49 -45.69 11.85 -14.24
C VAL A 49 -45.94 12.50 -12.88
N ASP A 50 -46.10 11.69 -11.84
CA ASP A 50 -46.25 12.14 -10.46
C ASP A 50 -44.94 12.69 -9.85
N VAL A 51 -43.79 12.43 -10.50
CA VAL A 51 -42.48 12.98 -10.13
C VAL A 51 -42.16 14.22 -10.98
N VAL A 52 -42.23 14.10 -12.31
CA VAL A 52 -41.97 15.19 -13.26
C VAL A 52 -43.14 15.28 -14.24
N ARG A 53 -43.77 16.45 -14.31
CA ARG A 53 -44.88 16.69 -15.26
C ARG A 53 -44.42 16.42 -16.69
N GLU A 54 -45.29 15.81 -17.48
CA GLU A 54 -44.98 15.41 -18.87
C GLU A 54 -44.46 16.56 -19.72
N SER A 55 -45.00 17.77 -19.58
CA SER A 55 -44.52 18.95 -20.32
C SER A 55 -43.06 19.31 -20.01
N MET A 56 -42.64 19.22 -18.74
CA MET A 56 -41.26 19.49 -18.34
C MET A 56 -40.30 18.40 -18.83
N LEU A 57 -40.75 17.15 -18.85
CA LEU A 57 -39.98 16.03 -19.40
C LEU A 57 -39.81 16.18 -20.92
N ASP A 58 -40.88 16.51 -21.64
CA ASP A 58 -40.84 16.75 -23.08
C ASP A 58 -39.91 17.90 -23.46
N ASP A 59 -39.89 19.00 -22.67
CA ASP A 59 -38.99 20.12 -22.90
C ASP A 59 -37.52 19.77 -22.59
N ALA A 60 -37.28 18.99 -21.54
CA ALA A 60 -35.95 18.46 -21.24
C ALA A 60 -35.41 17.56 -22.37
N ILE A 61 -36.25 16.67 -22.91
CA ILE A 61 -35.88 15.79 -24.03
C ILE A 61 -35.55 16.62 -25.27
N LYS A 62 -36.34 17.66 -25.59
CA LYS A 62 -36.06 18.57 -26.71
C LYS A 62 -34.70 19.27 -26.52
N ASN A 63 -34.42 19.79 -25.32
CA ASN A 63 -33.17 20.46 -25.00
C ASN A 63 -31.96 19.53 -25.13
N ILE A 64 -32.02 18.33 -24.54
CA ILE A 64 -30.92 17.35 -24.63
C ILE A 64 -30.65 16.95 -26.09
N ASN A 65 -31.69 16.84 -26.93
CA ASN A 65 -31.53 16.53 -28.35
C ASN A 65 -30.87 17.66 -29.16
N SER A 66 -30.93 18.92 -28.70
CA SER A 66 -30.27 20.06 -29.35
C SER A 66 -28.87 20.37 -28.81
N CYS A 67 -28.50 19.83 -27.65
CA CYS A 67 -27.22 20.09 -26.97
C CYS A 67 -26.03 19.25 -27.50
N PRO A 68 -24.79 19.81 -27.43
CA PRO A 68 -23.56 19.04 -27.64
C PRO A 68 -23.39 17.99 -26.54
N ALA A 69 -22.54 16.97 -26.77
CA ALA A 69 -22.46 15.78 -25.93
C ALA A 69 -22.21 16.05 -24.43
N SER A 70 -21.42 17.07 -24.08
CA SER A 70 -21.16 17.46 -22.69
C SER A 70 -22.41 17.96 -21.96
N ASP A 71 -23.35 18.57 -22.68
CA ASP A 71 -24.47 19.32 -22.13
C ASP A 71 -25.78 18.53 -22.24
N ARG A 72 -25.70 17.22 -22.53
CA ARG A 72 -26.85 16.32 -22.69
C ARG A 72 -27.41 15.85 -21.37
N HIS A 73 -27.84 16.80 -20.55
CA HIS A 73 -28.34 16.51 -19.21
C HIS A 73 -29.37 17.55 -18.75
N GLN A 74 -30.24 17.15 -17.84
CA GLN A 74 -31.24 17.98 -17.20
C GLN A 74 -31.36 17.59 -15.73
N LYS A 75 -31.44 18.60 -14.88
CA LYS A 75 -31.77 18.48 -13.46
C LYS A 75 -33.18 19.00 -13.23
N PHE A 76 -33.99 18.26 -12.48
CA PHE A 76 -35.31 18.69 -12.03
C PHE A 76 -35.25 19.00 -10.54
N THR A 77 -35.75 20.17 -10.14
CA THR A 77 -35.69 20.65 -8.76
C THR A 77 -37.05 21.02 -8.21
N ARG A 78 -37.16 21.03 -6.89
CA ARG A 78 -38.32 21.55 -6.16
C ARG A 78 -37.82 22.38 -4.97
N ILE A 79 -38.61 23.37 -4.56
CA ILE A 79 -38.36 24.10 -3.33
C ILE A 79 -39.05 23.36 -2.17
N VAL A 80 -38.28 22.99 -1.15
CA VAL A 80 -38.79 22.40 0.10
C VAL A 80 -38.19 23.20 1.25
N ASN A 81 -39.05 23.79 2.09
CA ASN A 81 -38.64 24.59 3.25
C ASN A 81 -37.65 25.72 2.91
N GLY A 82 -37.78 26.33 1.72
CA GLY A 82 -36.87 27.40 1.26
C GLY A 82 -35.58 26.91 0.59
N GLU A 83 -35.30 25.61 0.61
CA GLU A 83 -34.13 25.02 -0.05
C GLU A 83 -34.49 24.40 -1.40
N VAL A 84 -33.59 24.56 -2.38
CA VAL A 84 -33.73 23.95 -3.71
C VAL A 84 -33.16 22.54 -3.68
N ILE A 85 -34.04 21.54 -3.69
CA ILE A 85 -33.65 20.13 -3.70
C ILE A 85 -33.73 19.53 -5.10
N VAL A 86 -32.91 18.52 -5.39
CA VAL A 86 -32.91 17.79 -6.66
C VAL A 86 -33.85 16.59 -6.55
N ILE A 87 -34.91 16.57 -7.35
CA ILE A 87 -35.92 15.49 -7.28
C ILE A 87 -35.76 14.44 -8.37
N ALA A 88 -35.17 14.80 -9.51
CA ALA A 88 -34.89 13.88 -10.59
C ALA A 88 -33.77 14.39 -11.51
N ILE A 89 -33.18 13.47 -12.24
CA ILE A 89 -32.18 13.73 -13.28
C ILE A 89 -32.53 12.98 -14.55
N LEU A 90 -32.17 13.56 -15.69
CA LEU A 90 -32.25 12.95 -17.02
C LEU A 90 -30.96 13.28 -17.76
N TYR A 91 -30.32 12.30 -18.38
CA TYR A 91 -29.16 12.53 -19.23
C TYR A 91 -29.06 11.52 -20.35
N HIS A 92 -28.32 11.87 -21.40
CA HIS A 92 -28.01 10.96 -22.50
C HIS A 92 -26.51 10.77 -22.62
N TYR A 93 -26.06 9.53 -22.53
CA TYR A 93 -24.65 9.15 -22.62
C TYR A 93 -24.50 7.89 -23.47
N GLU A 94 -23.59 7.93 -24.46
CA GLU A 94 -23.23 6.76 -25.30
C GLU A 94 -24.43 5.95 -25.84
N GLN A 95 -25.32 6.62 -26.60
CA GLN A 95 -26.53 6.04 -27.23
C GLN A 95 -27.67 5.64 -26.28
N CYS A 96 -27.54 5.90 -24.97
CA CYS A 96 -28.57 5.58 -24.00
C CYS A 96 -29.02 6.82 -23.22
N TRP A 97 -30.32 6.90 -22.99
CA TRP A 97 -30.95 7.79 -22.03
C TRP A 97 -30.96 7.13 -20.66
N TYR A 98 -30.72 7.91 -19.63
CA TYR A 98 -30.75 7.49 -18.24
C TYR A 98 -31.54 8.50 -17.44
N ALA A 99 -32.37 8.00 -16.53
CA ALA A 99 -33.10 8.82 -15.59
C ALA A 99 -33.03 8.20 -14.18
N ALA A 100 -33.10 9.07 -13.18
CA ALA A 100 -33.28 8.67 -11.80
C ALA A 100 -34.10 9.71 -11.05
N TRP A 101 -34.87 9.28 -10.07
CA TRP A 101 -35.73 10.15 -9.29
C TRP A 101 -35.87 9.70 -7.83
N LEU A 102 -36.19 10.67 -6.99
CA LEU A 102 -36.58 10.43 -5.60
C LEU A 102 -38.10 10.24 -5.52
N PRO A 103 -38.60 9.57 -4.48
CA PRO A 103 -40.02 9.44 -4.25
C PRO A 103 -40.73 10.80 -4.22
N PRO A 104 -41.93 10.92 -4.82
CA PRO A 104 -42.74 12.11 -4.66
C PRO A 104 -43.19 12.23 -3.19
N LYS A 105 -43.62 13.45 -2.82
CA LYS A 105 -44.02 13.75 -1.43
C LYS A 105 -45.17 12.82 -1.00
N GLY A 106 -45.04 12.20 0.17
CA GLY A 106 -46.00 11.22 0.69
C GLY A 106 -45.83 9.81 0.15
N GLN A 107 -44.73 9.52 -0.55
CA GLN A 107 -44.37 8.18 -1.03
C GLN A 107 -42.95 7.77 -0.63
N GLU A 108 -42.30 8.52 0.28
CA GLU A 108 -40.93 8.28 0.74
C GLU A 108 -40.76 6.94 1.45
N ASP A 109 -41.85 6.34 1.93
CA ASP A 109 -41.91 5.02 2.57
C ASP A 109 -42.03 3.86 1.55
N LYS A 110 -42.45 4.14 0.31
CA LYS A 110 -42.70 3.10 -0.70
C LYS A 110 -41.43 2.60 -1.37
N TYR A 111 -40.48 3.50 -1.65
CA TYR A 111 -39.22 3.17 -2.30
C TYR A 111 -38.15 4.22 -1.94
N VAL A 112 -36.88 3.89 -2.19
CA VAL A 112 -35.73 4.74 -1.87
C VAL A 112 -35.39 5.66 -3.04
N TYR A 113 -35.34 5.10 -4.25
CA TYR A 113 -35.20 5.85 -5.49
C TYR A 113 -35.74 5.03 -6.67
N GLY A 114 -36.08 5.69 -7.76
CA GLY A 114 -36.36 5.02 -9.02
C GLY A 114 -35.29 5.34 -10.05
N TYR A 115 -35.12 4.43 -11.00
CA TYR A 115 -34.21 4.61 -12.13
C TYR A 115 -34.83 4.02 -13.40
N ALA A 116 -34.40 4.56 -14.53
CA ALA A 116 -34.83 4.10 -15.83
C ALA A 116 -33.74 4.35 -16.87
N PHE A 117 -33.78 3.59 -17.95
CA PHE A 117 -32.95 3.83 -19.11
C PHE A 117 -33.70 3.47 -20.39
N ALA A 118 -33.31 4.11 -21.49
CA ALA A 118 -33.86 3.80 -22.80
C ALA A 118 -32.85 4.04 -23.92
N PHE A 119 -32.80 3.14 -24.90
CA PHE A 119 -31.91 3.25 -26.04
C PHE A 119 -32.60 2.76 -27.32
N LYS A 120 -32.15 3.26 -28.47
CA LYS A 120 -32.70 2.87 -29.77
C LYS A 120 -32.21 1.49 -30.17
N ASP A 121 -33.06 0.70 -30.81
CA ASP A 121 -32.62 -0.54 -31.44
C ASP A 121 -31.80 -0.22 -32.70
N THR A 122 -30.50 -0.05 -32.51
CA THR A 122 -29.53 0.22 -33.58
C THR A 122 -28.23 -0.47 -33.26
N LYS A 123 -27.51 -0.93 -34.30
CA LYS A 123 -26.20 -1.55 -34.13
C LYS A 123 -25.24 -0.72 -33.24
N ALA A 124 -25.21 0.59 -33.44
CA ALA A 124 -24.36 1.49 -32.65
C ALA A 124 -24.74 1.52 -31.15
N ALA A 125 -26.02 1.36 -30.81
CA ALA A 125 -26.44 1.26 -29.41
C ALA A 125 -26.04 -0.09 -28.82
N HIS A 126 -26.25 -1.20 -29.53
CA HIS A 126 -25.78 -2.54 -29.10
C HIS A 126 -24.27 -2.60 -28.84
N ASP A 127 -23.48 -1.82 -29.59
CA ASP A 127 -22.01 -1.75 -29.42
C ASP A 127 -21.56 -0.86 -28.25
N LEU A 128 -22.31 0.20 -27.91
CA LEU A 128 -21.88 1.25 -26.96
C LEU A 128 -22.60 1.24 -25.61
N VAL A 129 -23.82 0.72 -25.54
CA VAL A 129 -24.57 0.63 -24.29
C VAL A 129 -23.89 -0.38 -23.35
N PRO A 130 -23.80 -0.10 -22.03
CA PRO A 130 -23.18 -1.00 -21.08
C PRO A 130 -23.68 -2.44 -21.19
N LYS A 131 -22.77 -3.42 -21.15
CA LYS A 131 -23.11 -4.85 -21.28
C LYS A 131 -24.16 -5.33 -20.27
N VAL A 132 -24.14 -4.77 -19.05
CA VAL A 132 -25.14 -5.10 -18.01
C VAL A 132 -26.57 -4.79 -18.44
N ILE A 133 -26.75 -3.80 -19.33
CA ILE A 133 -28.05 -3.48 -19.94
C ILE A 133 -28.30 -4.43 -21.12
N ILE A 134 -27.34 -4.56 -22.05
CA ILE A 134 -27.54 -5.37 -23.26
C ILE A 134 -27.82 -6.85 -22.95
N ASN A 135 -27.20 -7.42 -21.92
CA ASN A 135 -27.39 -8.81 -21.53
C ASN A 135 -28.83 -9.15 -21.09
N SER A 136 -29.64 -8.15 -20.74
CA SER A 136 -31.02 -8.33 -20.30
C SER A 136 -32.03 -7.71 -21.28
N ILE A 137 -31.64 -7.52 -22.54
CA ILE A 137 -32.45 -6.78 -23.52
C ILE A 137 -33.84 -7.38 -23.76
N ASP A 138 -33.96 -8.72 -23.70
CA ASP A 138 -35.22 -9.44 -23.91
C ASP A 138 -36.23 -9.19 -22.78
N SER A 139 -35.78 -8.68 -21.63
CA SER A 139 -36.65 -8.34 -20.50
C SER A 139 -37.24 -6.93 -20.59
N TYR A 140 -36.81 -6.11 -21.56
CA TYR A 140 -37.18 -4.70 -21.63
C TYR A 140 -38.41 -4.44 -22.49
N GLN A 141 -39.15 -3.39 -22.14
CA GLN A 141 -40.30 -2.97 -22.91
C GLN A 141 -39.84 -2.35 -24.23
N GLN A 142 -40.46 -2.75 -25.33
CA GLN A 142 -40.27 -2.14 -26.64
C GLN A 142 -41.31 -1.04 -26.86
N ILE A 143 -40.86 0.18 -27.13
CA ILE A 143 -41.70 1.35 -27.34
C ILE A 143 -41.40 1.95 -28.71
N VAL A 144 -42.44 2.03 -29.54
CA VAL A 144 -42.35 2.67 -30.85
C VAL A 144 -42.69 4.15 -30.72
N THR A 145 -41.72 5.02 -30.98
CA THR A 145 -41.91 6.48 -30.99
C THR A 145 -41.62 7.05 -32.37
N GLY A 146 -42.68 7.41 -33.10
CA GLY A 146 -42.58 7.82 -34.50
C GLY A 146 -42.05 6.68 -35.37
N ARG A 147 -40.85 6.85 -35.95
CA ARG A 147 -40.17 5.83 -36.78
C ARG A 147 -39.08 5.05 -36.04
N SER A 148 -38.89 5.30 -34.75
CA SER A 148 -37.82 4.67 -33.94
C SER A 148 -38.40 3.66 -32.96
N LEU A 149 -37.82 2.47 -32.92
CA LEU A 149 -38.02 1.48 -31.85
C LEU A 149 -37.01 1.74 -30.74
N MET A 150 -37.47 1.79 -29.50
CA MET A 150 -36.63 1.95 -28.32
C MET A 150 -36.90 0.84 -27.31
N TYR A 151 -35.84 0.33 -26.69
CA TYR A 151 -35.93 -0.49 -25.49
C TYR A 151 -35.97 0.43 -24.28
N GLN A 152 -36.87 0.16 -23.34
CA GLN A 152 -37.04 0.93 -22.12
C GLN A 152 -37.16 -0.01 -20.91
N HIS A 153 -36.46 0.36 -19.83
CA HIS A 153 -36.56 -0.26 -18.51
C HIS A 153 -36.87 0.82 -17.48
N GLN A 154 -37.71 0.49 -16.51
CA GLN A 154 -38.05 1.36 -15.39
C GLN A 154 -38.22 0.51 -14.14
N GLU A 155 -37.60 0.92 -13.04
CA GLU A 155 -37.65 0.18 -11.79
C GLU A 155 -37.55 1.12 -10.59
N VAL A 156 -38.17 0.71 -9.48
CA VAL A 156 -38.05 1.38 -8.19
C VAL A 156 -37.30 0.49 -7.22
N VAL A 157 -36.32 1.04 -6.53
CA VAL A 157 -35.49 0.33 -5.56
C VAL A 157 -36.05 0.57 -4.17
N THR A 158 -36.49 -0.50 -3.51
CA THR A 158 -37.03 -0.45 -2.14
C THR A 158 -35.95 -0.75 -1.10
N ILE A 159 -36.25 -0.49 0.19
CA ILE A 159 -35.39 -0.92 1.30
C ILE A 159 -35.13 -2.43 1.23
N GLU A 160 -36.15 -3.21 0.90
CA GLU A 160 -36.06 -4.66 0.79
C GLU A 160 -35.18 -5.08 -0.40
N SER A 161 -35.26 -4.36 -1.51
CA SER A 161 -34.39 -4.61 -2.66
C SER A 161 -32.92 -4.39 -2.32
N ILE A 162 -32.62 -3.35 -1.53
CA ILE A 162 -31.27 -3.05 -1.03
C ILE A 162 -30.78 -4.17 -0.09
N ARG A 163 -31.63 -4.65 0.82
CA ARG A 163 -31.31 -5.79 1.72
C ARG A 163 -31.05 -7.08 0.95
N ASN A 164 -31.75 -7.27 -0.17
CA ASN A 164 -31.55 -8.40 -1.08
C ASN A 164 -30.37 -8.21 -2.06
N GLY A 165 -29.56 -7.16 -1.86
CA GLY A 165 -28.28 -6.99 -2.56
C GLY A 165 -28.30 -5.98 -3.71
N GLN A 166 -29.42 -5.28 -3.96
CA GLN A 166 -29.48 -4.21 -4.97
C GLN A 166 -28.84 -2.91 -4.44
N THR A 167 -27.51 -2.95 -4.24
CA THR A 167 -26.70 -1.86 -3.66
C THR A 167 -25.90 -1.10 -4.73
N ASN A 168 -26.16 -1.37 -6.01
CA ASN A 168 -25.52 -0.70 -7.13
C ASN A 168 -26.03 0.73 -7.32
N ARG A 169 -25.16 1.60 -7.87
CA ARG A 169 -25.52 2.98 -8.24
C ARG A 169 -26.27 3.00 -9.58
N ASN A 170 -27.51 2.50 -9.61
CA ASN A 170 -28.28 2.33 -10.85
C ASN A 170 -28.66 3.66 -11.54
N TRP A 171 -28.46 4.81 -10.88
CA TRP A 171 -28.57 6.14 -11.49
C TRP A 171 -27.32 6.54 -12.32
N ASN A 172 -26.22 5.79 -12.22
CA ASN A 172 -24.97 5.99 -12.97
C ASN A 172 -24.41 4.65 -13.52
N ILE A 173 -25.26 3.87 -14.17
CA ILE A 173 -24.88 2.60 -14.85
C ILE A 173 -23.67 2.76 -15.79
N PRO A 174 -23.57 3.80 -16.65
CA PRO A 174 -22.42 3.93 -17.56
C PRO A 174 -21.12 4.32 -16.84
N SER A 175 -21.15 4.51 -15.51
CA SER A 175 -20.01 5.00 -14.74
C SER A 175 -19.44 6.31 -15.30
N ALA A 176 -20.33 7.24 -15.68
CA ALA A 176 -19.98 8.57 -16.12
C ALA A 176 -19.09 9.22 -15.04
N ALA A 177 -17.90 9.66 -15.43
CA ALA A 177 -16.86 10.09 -14.50
C ALA A 177 -16.51 11.58 -14.65
N ALA A 178 -16.03 12.19 -13.57
CA ALA A 178 -15.68 13.61 -13.53
C ALA A 178 -14.52 14.00 -14.46
N TYR A 179 -13.64 13.05 -14.78
CA TYR A 179 -12.36 13.33 -15.44
C TYR A 179 -12.43 13.23 -16.98
N TYR A 180 -13.54 12.74 -17.56
CA TYR A 180 -13.74 12.79 -19.01
C TYR A 180 -14.51 14.05 -19.40
N GLN A 181 -14.00 14.79 -20.38
CA GLN A 181 -14.63 16.02 -20.87
C GLN A 181 -16.11 15.82 -21.28
N LYS A 182 -16.43 14.67 -21.89
CA LYS A 182 -17.80 14.33 -22.32
C LYS A 182 -18.79 14.07 -21.18
N SER A 183 -18.33 13.67 -20.00
CA SER A 183 -19.18 13.31 -18.86
C SER A 183 -19.02 14.22 -17.65
N LYS A 184 -18.14 15.23 -17.72
CA LYS A 184 -17.84 16.13 -16.60
C LYS A 184 -19.09 16.82 -16.06
N GLU A 185 -19.89 17.44 -16.92
CA GLU A 185 -21.12 18.14 -16.52
C GLU A 185 -22.23 17.15 -16.12
N ILE A 186 -22.34 16.03 -16.84
CA ILE A 186 -23.26 14.93 -16.49
C ILE A 186 -22.96 14.42 -15.06
N TYR A 187 -21.69 14.24 -14.72
CA TYR A 187 -21.28 13.78 -13.40
C TYR A 187 -21.68 14.77 -12.29
N GLN A 188 -21.68 16.08 -12.56
CA GLN A 188 -22.12 17.07 -11.57
C GLN A 188 -23.59 16.89 -11.21
N ILE A 189 -24.47 16.65 -12.18
CA ILE A 189 -25.89 16.41 -11.88
C ILE A 189 -26.13 15.05 -11.22
N ILE A 190 -25.35 14.02 -11.58
CA ILE A 190 -25.36 12.71 -10.93
C ILE A 190 -24.96 12.85 -9.46
N LYS A 191 -23.92 13.65 -9.18
CA LYS A 191 -23.50 13.95 -7.81
C LYS A 191 -24.53 14.76 -7.04
N ALA A 192 -25.16 15.75 -7.67
CA ALA A 192 -26.23 16.51 -7.04
C ALA A 192 -27.42 15.63 -6.65
N PHE A 193 -27.79 14.66 -7.50
CA PHE A 193 -28.81 13.65 -7.19
C PHE A 193 -28.36 12.72 -6.05
N GLU A 194 -27.14 12.17 -6.12
CA GLU A 194 -26.60 11.29 -5.07
C GLU A 194 -26.54 12.01 -3.71
N SER A 195 -26.11 13.27 -3.68
CA SER A 195 -26.10 14.10 -2.47
C SER A 195 -27.50 14.26 -1.89
N GLN A 196 -28.51 14.50 -2.72
CA GLN A 196 -29.89 14.57 -2.24
C GLN A 196 -30.41 13.20 -1.75
N LEU A 197 -30.10 12.13 -2.47
CA LEU A 197 -30.47 10.77 -2.07
C LEU A 197 -29.91 10.43 -0.70
N ILE A 198 -28.64 10.76 -0.43
CA ILE A 198 -27.99 10.54 0.87
C ILE A 198 -28.77 11.19 2.02
N THR A 199 -29.40 12.35 1.82
CA THR A 199 -30.18 12.99 2.90
C THR A 199 -31.49 12.27 3.21
N THR A 200 -31.94 11.35 2.36
CA THR A 200 -33.21 10.62 2.50
C THR A 200 -33.04 9.24 3.13
N ILE A 201 -31.81 8.78 3.31
CA ILE A 201 -31.51 7.44 3.82
C ILE A 201 -30.50 7.46 4.97
N PRO A 202 -30.54 6.47 5.87
CA PRO A 202 -29.47 6.30 6.84
C PRO A 202 -28.20 5.86 6.13
N VAL A 203 -27.11 6.61 6.32
CA VAL A 203 -25.78 6.30 5.81
C VAL A 203 -24.77 6.18 6.95
N TRP A 204 -23.65 5.51 6.67
CA TRP A 204 -22.44 5.63 7.48
C TRP A 204 -21.44 6.54 6.76
N LYS A 205 -20.84 7.48 7.49
CA LYS A 205 -19.94 8.52 6.94
C LYS A 205 -18.63 7.97 6.38
N ASP A 206 -18.18 6.84 6.91
CA ASP A 206 -16.94 6.13 6.54
C ASP A 206 -17.17 4.92 5.62
N SER A 207 -18.38 4.80 5.05
CA SER A 207 -18.71 3.75 4.10
C SER A 207 -18.60 4.22 2.64
N PRO A 208 -17.90 3.47 1.76
CA PRO A 208 -17.82 3.84 0.34
C PRO A 208 -19.14 3.62 -0.43
N ASN A 209 -20.02 2.74 0.08
CA ASN A 209 -21.36 2.53 -0.45
C ASN A 209 -22.41 3.13 0.50
N ILE A 210 -23.25 4.01 -0.04
CA ILE A 210 -24.28 4.75 0.70
C ILE A 210 -25.39 3.81 1.22
N PHE A 211 -25.54 2.63 0.62
CA PHE A 211 -26.57 1.66 0.99
C PHE A 211 -26.13 0.66 2.06
N ASP A 212 -24.85 0.64 2.45
CA ASP A 212 -24.32 -0.38 3.36
C ASP A 212 -25.04 -0.40 4.72
N ARG A 213 -25.49 0.75 5.21
CA ARG A 213 -26.23 0.84 6.48
C ARG A 213 -27.62 0.23 6.39
N ILE A 214 -28.31 0.37 5.24
CA ILE A 214 -29.61 -0.28 5.00
C ILE A 214 -29.41 -1.78 4.79
N ALA A 215 -28.47 -2.15 3.92
CA ALA A 215 -28.21 -3.54 3.53
C ALA A 215 -27.80 -4.39 4.73
N ASN A 216 -27.05 -3.81 5.66
CA ASN A 216 -26.53 -4.53 6.83
C ASN A 216 -27.28 -4.22 8.13
N LYS A 217 -28.47 -3.59 8.10
CA LYS A 217 -29.20 -3.18 9.33
C LYS A 217 -29.39 -4.34 10.32
N THR A 218 -29.56 -5.56 9.83
CA THR A 218 -29.75 -6.77 10.65
C THR A 218 -28.61 -7.78 10.50
N ASN A 219 -27.58 -7.47 9.70
CA ASN A 219 -26.55 -8.44 9.32
C ASN A 219 -25.18 -8.03 9.87
N LEU A 220 -25.02 -8.19 11.19
CA LEU A 220 -23.77 -7.85 11.88
C LEU A 220 -22.55 -8.57 11.28
N ALA A 221 -22.71 -9.85 10.92
CA ALA A 221 -21.63 -10.65 10.35
C ALA A 221 -21.06 -10.02 9.06
N SER A 222 -21.90 -9.43 8.21
CA SER A 222 -21.43 -8.76 6.99
C SER A 222 -20.77 -7.39 7.26
N ILE A 223 -20.94 -6.86 8.48
CA ILE A 223 -20.20 -5.67 8.94
C ILE A 223 -18.81 -6.08 9.44
N VAL A 224 -18.78 -7.11 10.28
CA VAL A 224 -17.61 -7.58 11.03
C VAL A 224 -16.63 -8.35 10.16
N PHE A 225 -17.14 -9.15 9.22
CA PHE A 225 -16.33 -10.00 8.34
C PHE A 225 -16.36 -9.45 6.93
N HIS A 226 -15.19 -9.02 6.46
CA HIS A 226 -15.04 -8.42 5.14
C HIS A 226 -14.30 -9.32 4.17
N GLY A 227 -15.01 -9.74 3.13
CA GLY A 227 -14.45 -10.55 2.05
C GLY A 227 -14.42 -12.04 2.39
N SER A 228 -14.29 -12.84 1.35
CA SER A 228 -14.42 -14.31 1.36
C SER A 228 -13.27 -15.06 2.03
N LEU A 229 -12.23 -14.36 2.51
CA LEU A 229 -11.03 -14.98 3.08
C LEU A 229 -10.98 -14.94 4.62
N GLU A 230 -11.78 -14.10 5.28
CA GLU A 230 -11.76 -14.06 6.75
C GLU A 230 -12.50 -15.25 7.36
N VAL A 231 -13.64 -15.64 6.78
CA VAL A 231 -14.46 -16.76 7.23
C VAL A 231 -14.96 -17.49 5.99
N SER A 232 -14.88 -18.83 5.99
CA SER A 232 -15.37 -19.65 4.86
C SER A 232 -16.87 -19.46 4.67
N ASP A 233 -17.35 -19.41 3.42
CA ASP A 233 -18.79 -19.33 3.15
C ASP A 233 -19.56 -20.54 3.71
N GLU A 234 -18.91 -21.69 3.78
CA GLU A 234 -19.43 -22.92 4.38
C GLU A 234 -19.72 -22.77 5.88
N TYR A 235 -18.98 -21.93 6.59
CA TYR A 235 -19.24 -21.66 8.02
C TYR A 235 -20.64 -21.06 8.20
N TRP A 236 -21.10 -20.23 7.27
CA TRP A 236 -22.40 -19.56 7.39
C TRP A 236 -23.59 -20.51 7.17
N LEU A 237 -23.37 -21.67 6.53
CA LEU A 237 -24.43 -22.65 6.27
C LEU A 237 -25.09 -23.16 7.56
N GLN A 238 -24.34 -23.25 8.67
CA GLN A 238 -24.88 -23.72 9.95
C GLN A 238 -25.94 -22.76 10.55
N TYR A 239 -25.97 -21.50 10.12
CA TYR A 239 -26.95 -20.52 10.59
C TYR A 239 -28.21 -20.51 9.71
N GLY A 240 -28.14 -21.06 8.49
CA GLY A 240 -29.14 -20.94 7.42
C GLY A 240 -29.34 -19.51 6.89
N ASP A 241 -29.20 -18.52 7.77
CA ASP A 241 -29.27 -17.09 7.53
C ASP A 241 -28.15 -16.40 8.33
N LYS A 242 -27.19 -15.83 7.60
CA LYS A 242 -26.02 -15.14 8.15
C LYS A 242 -26.39 -13.96 9.06
N SER A 243 -27.58 -13.36 8.89
CA SER A 243 -28.04 -12.24 9.72
C SER A 243 -28.34 -12.63 11.17
N LYS A 244 -28.53 -13.93 11.45
CA LYS A 244 -28.77 -14.44 12.82
C LYS A 244 -27.52 -14.47 13.69
N TRP A 245 -26.34 -14.35 13.08
CA TRP A 245 -25.08 -14.36 13.81
C TRP A 245 -24.95 -13.08 14.66
N LYS A 246 -24.50 -13.25 15.91
CA LYS A 246 -24.25 -12.15 16.85
C LYS A 246 -22.82 -12.25 17.39
N ALA A 247 -22.22 -11.11 17.75
CA ALA A 247 -20.93 -11.16 18.41
C ALA A 247 -21.10 -11.75 19.83
N SER A 248 -20.40 -12.84 20.12
CA SER A 248 -20.26 -13.40 21.48
C SER A 248 -18.97 -14.21 21.56
N TYR A 249 -18.50 -14.51 22.78
CA TYR A 249 -17.32 -15.37 22.92
C TYR A 249 -17.60 -16.79 22.41
N GLU A 250 -18.84 -17.30 22.55
CA GLU A 250 -19.23 -18.62 22.03
C GLU A 250 -19.15 -18.66 20.51
N ASN A 251 -19.68 -17.66 19.82
CA ASN A 251 -19.60 -17.60 18.35
C ASN A 251 -18.16 -17.42 17.87
N LEU A 252 -17.34 -16.64 18.58
CA LEU A 252 -15.89 -16.55 18.29
C LEU A 252 -15.19 -17.90 18.47
N PHE A 253 -15.49 -18.63 19.55
CA PHE A 253 -14.88 -19.94 19.77
C PHE A 253 -15.40 -20.99 18.78
N GLY A 254 -16.65 -20.87 18.34
CA GLY A 254 -17.21 -21.63 17.23
C GLY A 254 -16.44 -21.39 15.94
N LEU A 255 -16.13 -20.13 15.59
CA LEU A 255 -15.27 -19.77 14.45
C LEU A 255 -13.88 -20.42 14.57
N ILE A 256 -13.24 -20.30 15.74
CA ILE A 256 -11.91 -20.86 16.00
C ILE A 256 -11.90 -22.38 15.82
N THR A 257 -12.88 -23.06 16.42
CA THR A 257 -12.98 -24.53 16.39
C THR A 257 -13.31 -25.03 15.00
N TYR A 258 -14.24 -24.37 14.29
CA TYR A 258 -14.59 -24.72 12.92
C TYR A 258 -13.36 -24.63 12.00
N HIS A 259 -12.61 -23.54 12.08
CA HIS A 259 -11.46 -23.35 11.20
C HIS A 259 -10.23 -24.18 11.57
N ALA A 260 -10.14 -24.73 12.79
CA ALA A 260 -8.98 -25.46 13.31
C ALA A 260 -8.42 -26.54 12.38
N HIS A 261 -9.28 -27.20 11.60
CA HIS A 261 -8.92 -28.32 10.72
C HIS A 261 -9.19 -28.05 9.23
N THR A 262 -9.56 -26.81 8.87
CA THR A 262 -9.84 -26.45 7.48
C THR A 262 -8.56 -26.35 6.66
N SER A 263 -8.55 -26.91 5.45
CA SER A 263 -7.39 -26.89 4.53
C SER A 263 -7.33 -25.65 3.64
N CYS A 264 -8.37 -24.82 3.62
CA CYS A 264 -8.44 -23.60 2.81
C CYS A 264 -7.75 -22.41 3.49
N TYR A 265 -7.36 -21.40 2.72
CA TYR A 265 -6.80 -20.14 3.26
C TYR A 265 -7.81 -19.34 4.11
N ALA A 266 -9.11 -19.64 3.97
CA ALA A 266 -10.14 -18.93 4.71
C ALA A 266 -10.04 -19.23 6.21
N GLY A 267 -9.96 -18.18 7.02
CA GLY A 267 -9.89 -18.30 8.48
C GLY A 267 -8.53 -18.75 9.04
N ASP A 268 -7.43 -18.51 8.32
CA ASP A 268 -6.07 -18.82 8.81
C ASP A 268 -5.75 -18.16 10.17
N GLU A 269 -6.27 -16.96 10.43
CA GLU A 269 -6.14 -16.31 11.75
C GLU A 269 -6.83 -17.12 12.85
N TYR A 270 -8.00 -17.68 12.57
CA TYR A 270 -8.75 -18.51 13.52
C TYR A 270 -8.04 -19.83 13.83
N LYS A 271 -7.32 -20.41 12.84
CA LYS A 271 -6.42 -21.56 13.07
C LYS A 271 -5.29 -21.22 14.03
N ALA A 272 -4.70 -20.03 13.88
CA ALA A 272 -3.68 -19.56 14.81
C ALA A 272 -4.24 -19.41 16.22
N TYR A 273 -5.45 -18.85 16.36
CA TYR A 273 -6.11 -18.69 17.66
C TYR A 273 -6.48 -20.03 18.31
N ASN A 274 -6.71 -21.09 17.53
CA ASN A 274 -6.96 -22.42 18.09
C ASN A 274 -5.79 -22.91 18.96
N LYS A 275 -4.55 -22.56 18.59
CA LYS A 275 -3.34 -22.93 19.35
C LYS A 275 -3.28 -22.28 20.74
N ILE A 276 -3.98 -21.16 20.95
CA ILE A 276 -4.08 -20.45 22.23
C ILE A 276 -5.46 -20.58 22.88
N LEU A 277 -6.34 -21.45 22.37
CA LEU A 277 -7.71 -21.58 22.86
C LEU A 277 -7.74 -21.92 24.36
N HIS A 278 -6.79 -22.72 24.83
CA HIS A 278 -6.61 -23.08 26.24
C HIS A 278 -6.27 -21.88 27.15
N ILE A 279 -5.74 -20.78 26.59
CA ILE A 279 -5.47 -19.51 27.30
C ILE A 279 -6.72 -18.62 27.25
N ILE A 280 -7.24 -18.34 26.05
CA ILE A 280 -8.33 -17.37 25.88
C ILE A 280 -9.69 -17.88 26.37
N SER A 281 -9.83 -19.21 26.58
CA SER A 281 -11.03 -19.82 27.17
C SER A 281 -11.10 -19.70 28.70
N LYS A 282 -10.07 -19.16 29.36
CA LYS A 282 -10.08 -18.93 30.81
C LYS A 282 -11.09 -17.82 31.20
N PRO A 283 -11.63 -17.84 32.43
CA PRO A 283 -12.73 -16.94 32.83
C PRO A 283 -12.48 -15.46 32.58
N PHE A 284 -11.26 -14.98 32.86
CA PHE A 284 -10.88 -13.58 32.63
C PHE A 284 -11.02 -13.19 31.15
N PHE A 285 -10.41 -13.95 30.23
CA PHE A 285 -10.47 -13.65 28.80
C PHE A 285 -11.86 -13.83 28.22
N LYS A 286 -12.62 -14.86 28.65
CA LYS A 286 -14.04 -15.00 28.26
C LYS A 286 -14.84 -13.75 28.61
N LYS A 287 -14.69 -13.23 29.83
CA LYS A 287 -15.37 -12.01 30.28
C LYS A 287 -14.95 -10.79 29.46
N TRP A 288 -13.65 -10.62 29.21
CA TRP A 288 -13.11 -9.50 28.42
C TRP A 288 -13.57 -9.55 26.95
N ILE A 289 -13.50 -10.73 26.33
CA ILE A 289 -14.00 -10.99 24.97
C ILE A 289 -15.50 -10.69 24.89
N GLN A 290 -16.29 -11.18 25.85
CA GLN A 290 -17.73 -10.93 25.86
C GLN A 290 -18.05 -9.45 26.02
N ALA A 291 -17.30 -8.71 26.84
CA ALA A 291 -17.48 -7.26 26.96
C ALA A 291 -17.26 -6.57 25.61
N LYS A 292 -16.21 -6.94 24.86
CA LYS A 292 -15.97 -6.40 23.52
C LYS A 292 -17.06 -6.81 22.52
N CYS A 293 -17.53 -8.04 22.56
CA CYS A 293 -18.67 -8.49 21.76
C CYS A 293 -19.96 -7.70 22.08
N ASN A 294 -20.21 -7.39 23.35
CA ASN A 294 -21.34 -6.55 23.75
C ASN A 294 -21.22 -5.13 23.19
N GLU A 295 -20.01 -4.54 23.18
CA GLU A 295 -19.75 -3.24 22.53
C GLU A 295 -20.07 -3.28 21.02
N VAL A 296 -19.64 -4.33 20.31
CA VAL A 296 -19.98 -4.52 18.87
C VAL A 296 -21.49 -4.55 18.67
N ASN A 297 -22.20 -5.38 19.44
CA ASN A 297 -23.65 -5.52 19.33
C ASN A 297 -24.38 -4.21 19.66
N ALA A 298 -23.95 -3.50 20.70
CA ALA A 298 -24.53 -2.22 21.09
C ALA A 298 -24.35 -1.15 20.00
N MET A 299 -23.15 -1.01 19.45
CA MET A 299 -22.86 -0.05 18.37
C MET A 299 -23.59 -0.38 17.06
N HIS A 300 -23.89 -1.66 16.82
CA HIS A 300 -24.66 -2.07 15.66
C HIS A 300 -26.15 -1.71 15.79
N LEU A 301 -26.70 -1.81 17.00
CA LEU A 301 -28.10 -1.50 17.30
C LEU A 301 -28.34 0.00 17.53
N ASP A 302 -27.28 0.80 17.69
CA ASP A 302 -27.36 2.24 17.87
C ASP A 302 -27.76 2.96 16.58
N GLU A 303 -28.98 3.48 16.54
CA GLU A 303 -29.50 4.25 15.40
C GLU A 303 -28.85 5.64 15.26
N THR A 304 -28.17 6.14 16.29
CA THR A 304 -27.42 7.41 16.24
C THR A 304 -25.99 7.23 15.74
N ASN A 305 -25.50 5.98 15.64
CA ASN A 305 -24.15 5.70 15.17
C ASN A 305 -23.99 6.06 13.67
N GLU A 306 -23.19 7.09 13.41
CA GLU A 306 -22.88 7.58 12.07
C GLU A 306 -21.70 6.85 11.40
N TYR A 307 -20.99 5.98 12.11
CA TYR A 307 -19.74 5.37 11.64
C TYR A 307 -19.78 3.84 11.70
N ARG A 308 -19.50 3.21 10.57
CA ARG A 308 -19.38 1.77 10.42
C ARG A 308 -18.17 1.22 11.18
N SER A 309 -17.06 1.97 11.18
CA SER A 309 -15.85 1.62 11.91
C SER A 309 -16.09 1.46 13.41
N TYR A 310 -17.02 2.20 14.01
CA TYR A 310 -17.30 2.12 15.45
C TYR A 310 -17.85 0.75 15.87
N ILE A 311 -18.60 0.10 14.98
CA ILE A 311 -19.08 -1.28 15.16
C ILE A 311 -17.90 -2.26 15.12
N ASN A 312 -16.94 -2.04 14.22
CA ASN A 312 -15.83 -2.95 13.97
C ASN A 312 -14.64 -2.80 14.94
N ARG A 313 -14.45 -1.63 15.54
CA ARG A 313 -13.32 -1.33 16.43
C ARG A 313 -13.17 -2.33 17.58
N PRO A 314 -14.22 -2.68 18.36
CA PRO A 314 -14.06 -3.62 19.46
C PRO A 314 -13.70 -5.03 18.97
N TRP A 315 -14.26 -5.46 17.84
CA TRP A 315 -13.92 -6.75 17.22
C TRP A 315 -12.47 -6.81 16.75
N LYS A 316 -12.00 -5.77 16.05
CA LYS A 316 -10.60 -5.67 15.60
C LYS A 316 -9.62 -5.58 16.78
N THR A 317 -9.99 -4.88 17.85
CA THR A 317 -9.19 -4.79 19.08
C THR A 317 -9.00 -6.16 19.72
N MET A 318 -10.08 -6.95 19.77
CA MET A 318 -10.04 -8.33 20.22
C MET A 318 -9.14 -9.20 19.34
N LYS A 319 -9.34 -9.19 18.00
CA LYS A 319 -8.47 -9.93 17.06
C LYS A 319 -7.00 -9.57 17.27
N LYS A 320 -6.70 -8.28 17.45
CA LYS A 320 -5.33 -7.81 17.71
C LYS A 320 -4.75 -8.42 18.99
N LEU A 321 -5.48 -8.40 20.10
CA LEU A 321 -5.02 -9.02 21.35
C LEU A 321 -4.76 -10.52 21.17
N LEU A 322 -5.67 -11.24 20.51
CA LEU A 322 -5.53 -12.67 20.25
C LEU A 322 -4.28 -12.98 19.40
N ALA A 323 -4.04 -12.20 18.35
CA ALA A 323 -2.84 -12.31 17.52
C ALA A 323 -1.54 -12.05 18.33
N ARG A 324 -1.58 -11.11 19.28
CA ARG A 324 -0.44 -10.77 20.15
C ARG A 324 -0.15 -11.87 21.16
N ILE A 325 -1.19 -12.44 21.78
CA ILE A 325 -1.07 -13.61 22.66
C ILE A 325 -0.48 -14.78 21.88
N TYR A 326 -0.98 -15.05 20.66
CA TYR A 326 -0.45 -16.11 19.81
C TYR A 326 1.03 -15.91 19.46
N ALA A 327 1.42 -14.70 19.04
CA ALA A 327 2.80 -14.38 18.70
C ALA A 327 3.77 -14.63 19.87
N ILE A 328 3.38 -14.25 21.09
CA ILE A 328 4.17 -14.48 22.31
C ILE A 328 4.20 -15.96 22.66
N HIS A 329 3.04 -16.63 22.64
CA HIS A 329 2.94 -18.05 22.98
C HIS A 329 3.74 -18.95 22.04
N LYS A 330 3.93 -18.54 20.78
CA LYS A 330 4.81 -19.24 19.83
C LYS A 330 6.28 -19.25 20.27
N ILE A 331 6.73 -18.23 21.01
CA ILE A 331 8.11 -18.09 21.50
C ILE A 331 8.23 -18.65 22.92
N TRP A 332 7.26 -18.35 23.79
CA TRP A 332 7.20 -18.81 25.18
C TRP A 332 5.89 -19.56 25.44
N PRO A 333 5.81 -20.86 25.10
CA PRO A 333 4.63 -21.68 25.35
C PRO A 333 4.20 -21.71 26.83
N ASP A 334 5.18 -21.68 27.74
CA ASP A 334 4.96 -21.71 29.20
C ASP A 334 4.73 -20.32 29.82
N CYS A 335 4.45 -19.29 29.02
CA CYS A 335 4.18 -17.94 29.52
C CYS A 335 3.02 -17.96 30.53
N PRO A 336 3.25 -17.51 31.78
CA PRO A 336 2.18 -17.42 32.77
C PRO A 336 1.04 -16.52 32.30
N ILE A 337 -0.19 -16.92 32.54
CA ILE A 337 -1.38 -16.23 32.05
C ILE A 337 -1.45 -14.77 32.52
N ASP A 338 -0.97 -14.49 33.74
CA ASP A 338 -1.01 -13.17 34.36
C ASP A 338 -0.22 -12.12 33.56
N TYR A 339 0.81 -12.53 32.81
CA TYR A 339 1.50 -11.62 31.91
C TYR A 339 0.58 -11.08 30.83
N TYR A 340 -0.25 -11.93 30.23
CA TYR A 340 -1.22 -11.49 29.23
C TYR A 340 -2.31 -10.61 29.85
N GLN A 341 -2.80 -10.98 31.04
CA GLN A 341 -3.88 -10.25 31.71
C GLN A 341 -3.47 -8.85 32.13
N ASN A 342 -2.28 -8.71 32.73
CA ASN A 342 -1.80 -7.45 33.30
C ASN A 342 -1.26 -6.48 32.25
N HIS A 343 -1.06 -6.93 31.01
CA HIS A 343 -0.43 -6.12 29.95
C HIS A 343 -1.32 -5.94 28.70
N ILE A 344 -2.65 -6.09 28.82
CA ILE A 344 -3.57 -5.97 27.67
C ILE A 344 -3.35 -4.66 26.90
N GLU A 345 -3.24 -3.52 27.60
CA GLU A 345 -3.04 -2.21 26.96
C GLU A 345 -1.75 -2.17 26.13
N GLN A 346 -0.66 -2.67 26.68
CA GLN A 346 0.64 -2.73 26.01
C GLN A 346 0.57 -3.65 24.79
N LEU A 347 -0.08 -4.81 24.91
CA LEU A 347 -0.22 -5.78 23.83
C LEU A 347 -1.03 -5.23 22.65
N ILE A 348 -2.09 -4.47 22.89
CA ILE A 348 -2.90 -3.88 21.81
C ILE A 348 -2.30 -2.59 21.26
N SER A 349 -1.50 -1.86 22.04
CA SER A 349 -0.93 -0.56 21.65
C SER A 349 0.45 -0.67 21.01
N ILE A 350 1.28 -1.66 21.38
CA ILE A 350 2.60 -1.86 20.76
C ILE A 350 2.50 -2.79 19.54
N ASP A 351 3.07 -2.34 18.41
CA ASP A 351 3.26 -3.17 17.23
C ASP A 351 4.66 -3.78 17.18
N PHE A 352 4.80 -4.97 17.77
CA PHE A 352 6.04 -5.76 17.81
C PHE A 352 6.06 -6.95 16.83
N THR A 353 5.03 -7.14 16.01
CA THR A 353 4.94 -8.29 15.08
C THR A 353 5.23 -7.93 13.64
N ARG A 354 5.72 -6.72 13.38
CA ARG A 354 6.05 -6.25 12.02
C ARG A 354 7.10 -7.13 11.35
N GLN A 355 8.07 -7.61 12.13
CA GLN A 355 9.00 -8.65 11.75
C GLN A 355 8.60 -9.95 12.45
N THR A 356 8.25 -10.99 11.68
CA THR A 356 7.95 -12.31 12.26
C THR A 356 9.26 -13.06 12.50
N PRO A 357 9.54 -13.51 13.73
CA PRO A 357 10.70 -14.35 14.00
C PRO A 357 10.63 -15.66 13.20
N THR A 358 11.75 -16.08 12.64
CA THR A 358 11.91 -17.44 12.11
C THR A 358 11.82 -18.46 13.25
N SER A 359 11.64 -19.76 12.93
CA SER A 359 11.63 -20.81 13.96
C SER A 359 12.90 -20.79 14.80
N ALA A 360 14.07 -20.66 14.17
CA ALA A 360 15.35 -20.58 14.86
C ALA A 360 15.42 -19.40 15.85
N VAL A 361 14.90 -18.23 15.47
CA VAL A 361 14.85 -17.07 16.38
C VAL A 361 13.84 -17.28 17.50
N SER A 362 12.66 -17.86 17.21
CA SER A 362 11.68 -18.19 18.25
C SER A 362 12.27 -19.16 19.27
N ASP A 363 12.95 -20.23 18.82
CA ASP A 363 13.57 -21.23 19.70
C ASP A 363 14.70 -20.60 20.53
N TRP A 364 15.52 -19.76 19.91
CA TRP A 364 16.60 -19.05 20.59
C TRP A 364 16.08 -18.08 21.66
N LEU A 365 15.06 -17.27 21.33
CA LEU A 365 14.43 -16.37 22.30
C LEU A 365 13.76 -17.14 23.44
N GLY A 366 13.04 -18.23 23.12
CA GLY A 366 12.39 -19.09 24.11
C GLY A 366 13.40 -19.73 25.07
N LYS A 367 14.58 -20.09 24.57
CA LYS A 367 15.68 -20.68 25.37
C LYS A 367 16.42 -19.67 26.23
N HIS A 368 16.62 -18.44 25.74
CA HIS A 368 17.57 -17.52 26.36
C HIS A 368 16.96 -16.27 27.00
N MET A 369 15.85 -15.74 26.47
CA MET A 369 15.20 -14.54 26.99
C MET A 369 14.09 -14.92 27.97
N PRO A 370 14.16 -14.53 29.25
CA PRO A 370 13.03 -14.69 30.16
C PRO A 370 11.83 -13.90 29.65
N VAL A 371 10.64 -14.52 29.66
CA VAL A 371 9.39 -13.86 29.24
C VAL A 371 9.15 -12.54 30.01
N ALA A 372 9.53 -12.51 31.29
CA ALA A 372 9.48 -11.31 32.13
C ALA A 372 10.24 -10.13 31.52
N SER A 373 11.42 -10.38 30.95
CA SER A 373 12.25 -9.35 30.32
C SER A 373 11.59 -8.81 29.05
N PHE A 374 10.94 -9.66 28.25
CA PHE A 374 10.15 -9.21 27.10
C PHE A 374 9.02 -8.27 27.54
N PHE A 375 8.24 -8.65 28.57
CA PHE A 375 7.16 -7.81 29.08
C PHE A 375 7.66 -6.48 29.67
N GLN A 376 8.83 -6.48 30.34
CA GLN A 376 9.47 -5.24 30.78
C GLN A 376 9.87 -4.34 29.61
N ILE A 377 10.39 -4.92 28.52
CA ILE A 377 10.77 -4.18 27.31
C ILE A 377 9.53 -3.51 26.69
N ILE A 378 8.44 -4.26 26.47
CA ILE A 378 7.23 -3.68 25.84
C ILE A 378 6.57 -2.63 26.74
N THR A 379 6.58 -2.82 28.07
CA THR A 379 6.01 -1.85 29.02
C THR A 379 6.77 -0.54 28.98
N LYS A 380 8.11 -0.59 29.04
CA LYS A 380 8.95 0.61 28.93
C LYS A 380 8.77 1.32 27.59
N GLN A 381 8.66 0.55 26.50
CA GLN A 381 8.41 1.13 25.18
C GLN A 381 7.04 1.82 25.12
N TYR A 382 6.00 1.19 25.66
CA TYR A 382 4.66 1.79 25.72
C TYR A 382 4.64 3.08 26.54
N GLU A 383 5.26 3.08 27.71
CA GLU A 383 5.35 4.26 28.57
C GLU A 383 6.10 5.41 27.87
N LYS A 384 7.24 5.11 27.24
CA LYS A 384 8.02 6.08 26.46
C LYS A 384 7.19 6.70 25.34
N GLU A 385 6.59 5.87 24.48
CA GLU A 385 5.84 6.35 23.31
C GLU A 385 4.57 7.10 23.70
N ARG A 386 3.86 6.64 24.74
CA ARG A 386 2.69 7.33 25.27
C ARG A 386 3.05 8.71 25.81
N ASN A 387 4.14 8.82 26.57
CA ASN A 387 4.61 10.08 27.13
C ASN A 387 5.09 11.03 26.02
N ASP A 388 5.82 10.52 25.02
CA ASP A 388 6.27 11.28 23.86
C ASP A 388 5.09 11.80 23.03
N ALA A 389 4.09 10.95 22.79
CA ALA A 389 2.88 11.34 22.07
C ALA A 389 2.11 12.46 22.79
N GLN A 390 2.04 12.40 24.13
CA GLN A 390 1.41 13.43 24.95
C GLN A 390 2.21 14.74 24.96
N THR A 391 3.51 14.68 25.25
CA THR A 391 4.37 15.86 25.42
C THR A 391 4.63 16.60 24.11
N LYS A 392 4.79 15.88 22.99
CA LYS A 392 5.05 16.45 21.66
C LYS A 392 3.75 16.72 20.88
N ASN A 393 2.59 16.53 21.49
CA ASN A 393 1.27 16.65 20.86
C ASN A 393 1.14 15.81 19.56
N MET A 394 1.75 14.62 19.55
CA MET A 394 1.83 13.72 18.38
C MET A 394 0.77 12.62 18.41
N GLN A 395 -0.22 12.67 19.31
CA GLN A 395 -1.24 11.63 19.47
C GLN A 395 -1.95 11.26 18.16
N ARG A 396 -2.24 12.25 17.31
CA ARG A 396 -2.89 12.03 16.00
C ARG A 396 -2.04 11.16 15.05
N TYR A 397 -0.71 11.23 15.12
CA TYR A 397 0.17 10.44 14.24
C TYR A 397 0.17 8.96 14.58
N PHE A 398 -0.15 8.61 15.83
CA PHE A 398 -0.18 7.23 16.32
C PHE A 398 -1.58 6.66 16.38
N PHE A 399 -2.63 7.45 16.16
CA PHE A 399 -4.01 6.99 16.27
C PHE A 399 -4.39 6.08 15.09
N ASP A 400 -4.76 4.84 15.39
CA ASP A 400 -5.29 3.90 14.41
C ASP A 400 -6.81 4.03 14.36
N GLU A 401 -7.35 4.62 13.29
CA GLU A 401 -8.78 4.85 13.13
C GLU A 401 -9.61 3.56 13.07
N HIS A 402 -9.01 2.45 12.64
CA HIS A 402 -9.68 1.15 12.53
C HIS A 402 -9.79 0.43 13.87
N LEU A 403 -8.86 0.69 14.80
CA LEU A 403 -8.89 0.16 16.17
C LEU A 403 -9.49 1.15 17.17
N GLY A 404 -9.46 2.45 16.87
CA GLY A 404 -9.91 3.51 17.77
C GLY A 404 -8.96 3.76 18.94
N LEU A 405 -7.68 3.44 18.79
CA LEU A 405 -6.65 3.56 19.84
C LEU A 405 -5.30 3.94 19.25
N SER A 406 -4.40 4.46 20.08
CA SER A 406 -3.03 4.77 19.68
C SER A 406 -2.19 3.49 19.56
N VAL A 407 -1.57 3.30 18.40
CA VAL A 407 -0.67 2.19 18.09
C VAL A 407 0.73 2.72 17.84
N TYR A 408 1.68 2.28 18.66
CA TYR A 408 3.08 2.67 18.58
C TYR A 408 3.90 1.57 17.92
N ARG A 409 4.64 1.93 16.88
CA ARG A 409 5.49 1.00 16.15
C ARG A 409 6.75 0.74 16.95
N PHE A 410 7.14 -0.54 17.09
CA PHE A 410 8.36 -0.91 17.79
C PHE A 410 9.47 -1.23 16.79
N TYR A 411 10.04 -0.20 16.17
CA TYR A 411 11.02 -0.36 15.10
C TYR A 411 12.31 -1.02 15.59
N GLU A 412 12.79 -0.63 16.77
CA GLU A 412 14.00 -1.18 17.38
C GLU A 412 13.86 -2.68 17.60
N TRP A 413 12.71 -3.14 18.09
CA TRP A 413 12.43 -4.58 18.20
C TRP A 413 12.42 -5.26 16.83
N ALA A 414 11.68 -4.71 15.86
CA ALA A 414 11.58 -5.30 14.53
C ALA A 414 12.96 -5.42 13.83
N ASP A 415 13.80 -4.40 13.95
CA ASP A 415 15.15 -4.40 13.37
C ASP A 415 16.09 -5.35 14.11
N THR A 416 16.01 -5.40 15.45
CA THR A 416 16.76 -6.37 16.26
C THR A 416 16.41 -7.80 15.87
N ILE A 417 15.11 -8.12 15.73
CA ILE A 417 14.67 -9.45 15.29
C ILE A 417 15.15 -9.73 13.85
N SER A 418 15.10 -8.75 12.95
CA SER A 418 15.59 -8.89 11.57
C SER A 418 17.09 -9.23 11.53
N MET A 419 17.91 -8.53 12.30
CA MET A 419 19.34 -8.81 12.41
C MET A 419 19.60 -10.17 13.05
N LEU A 420 18.86 -10.52 14.11
CA LEU A 420 18.97 -11.82 14.77
C LEU A 420 18.60 -12.98 13.83
N CYS A 421 17.59 -12.80 12.96
CA CYS A 421 17.27 -13.77 11.90
C CYS A 421 18.50 -14.04 11.04
N ARG A 422 19.19 -12.98 10.56
CA ARG A 422 20.38 -13.11 9.70
C ARG A 422 21.56 -13.80 10.38
N ILE A 423 21.73 -13.58 11.70
CA ILE A 423 22.76 -14.26 12.49
C ILE A 423 22.45 -15.75 12.56
N LEU A 424 21.24 -16.10 13.01
CA LEU A 424 20.85 -17.49 13.29
C LEU A 424 20.57 -18.33 12.03
N GLU A 425 20.35 -17.71 10.88
CA GLU A 425 20.26 -18.39 9.58
C GLU A 425 21.60 -18.98 9.11
N ARG A 426 22.73 -18.53 9.66
CA ARG A 426 24.05 -19.09 9.35
C ARG A 426 24.37 -20.24 10.30
N GLU A 427 24.73 -21.40 9.75
CA GLU A 427 25.01 -22.60 10.55
C GLU A 427 26.11 -22.40 11.60
N GLU A 428 27.14 -21.61 11.26
CA GLU A 428 28.26 -21.25 12.13
C GLU A 428 27.85 -20.46 13.38
N HIS A 429 26.66 -19.86 13.38
CA HIS A 429 26.15 -19.01 14.46
C HIS A 429 24.86 -19.54 15.09
N LYS A 430 24.52 -20.82 14.89
CA LYS A 430 23.35 -21.44 15.55
C LYS A 430 23.43 -21.37 17.08
N ASP A 431 24.64 -21.36 17.64
CA ASP A 431 24.90 -21.21 19.08
C ASP A 431 25.23 -19.76 19.49
N PHE A 432 24.58 -18.77 18.87
CA PHE A 432 24.74 -17.36 19.22
C PHE A 432 24.52 -17.13 20.73
N ALA A 433 25.48 -16.54 21.43
CA ALA A 433 25.38 -16.31 22.87
C ALA A 433 24.35 -15.21 23.19
N PRO A 434 23.62 -15.27 24.31
CA PRO A 434 22.71 -14.20 24.70
C PRO A 434 23.45 -12.96 25.24
N PRO A 435 22.84 -11.76 25.12
CA PRO A 435 23.38 -10.57 25.77
C PRO A 435 23.39 -10.71 27.29
N LYS A 436 24.25 -9.95 27.96
CA LYS A 436 24.33 -9.95 29.43
C LYS A 436 23.07 -9.39 30.11
N ARG A 437 22.37 -8.46 29.46
CA ARG A 437 21.17 -7.81 29.99
C ARG A 437 20.12 -7.64 28.90
N TRP A 438 18.86 -7.85 29.26
CA TRP A 438 17.71 -7.75 28.37
C TRP A 438 17.05 -6.36 28.44
N ARG A 439 17.79 -5.34 28.00
CA ARG A 439 17.22 -4.01 27.72
C ARG A 439 17.23 -3.80 26.22
N ILE A 440 16.20 -3.19 25.65
CA ILE A 440 16.07 -3.13 24.18
C ILE A 440 17.28 -2.47 23.51
N GLU A 441 17.80 -1.38 24.07
CA GLU A 441 19.00 -0.69 23.57
C GLU A 441 20.23 -1.62 23.59
N GLU A 442 20.50 -2.25 24.73
CA GLU A 442 21.65 -3.15 24.88
C GLU A 442 21.52 -4.44 24.04
N PHE A 443 20.31 -4.96 23.88
CA PHE A 443 20.02 -6.11 23.05
C PHE A 443 20.19 -5.77 21.57
N HIS A 444 19.67 -4.63 21.14
CA HIS A 444 19.83 -4.11 19.78
C HIS A 444 21.31 -3.93 19.44
N ASP A 445 22.06 -3.21 20.27
CA ASP A 445 23.49 -2.93 20.06
C ASP A 445 24.30 -4.22 20.00
N TYR A 446 24.01 -5.19 20.88
CA TYR A 446 24.68 -6.48 20.90
C TYR A 446 24.45 -7.27 19.60
N VAL A 447 23.20 -7.40 19.17
CA VAL A 447 22.84 -8.09 17.92
C VAL A 447 23.42 -7.35 16.71
N GLN A 448 23.36 -6.02 16.70
CA GLN A 448 23.90 -5.19 15.63
C GLN A 448 25.41 -5.37 15.47
N ALA A 449 26.17 -5.35 16.59
CA ALA A 449 27.61 -5.53 16.56
C ALA A 449 28.00 -6.89 15.96
N GLU A 450 27.28 -7.95 16.32
CA GLU A 450 27.55 -9.30 15.83
C GLU A 450 27.11 -9.49 14.37
N ALA A 451 25.94 -8.96 14.00
CA ALA A 451 25.50 -8.92 12.61
C ALA A 451 26.49 -8.12 11.71
N TRP A 452 27.09 -7.06 12.26
CA TRP A 452 28.11 -6.27 11.54
C TRP A 452 29.40 -7.07 11.30
N LYS A 453 29.89 -7.83 12.29
CA LYS A 453 31.08 -8.70 12.13
C LYS A 453 30.86 -9.74 11.02
N ILE A 454 29.67 -10.33 10.98
CA ILE A 454 29.27 -11.31 9.96
C ILE A 454 29.25 -10.70 8.55
N ARG A 455 28.86 -9.41 8.44
CA ARG A 455 28.80 -8.69 7.16
C ARG A 455 30.16 -8.16 6.71
N ASN A 456 31.09 -7.89 7.64
CA ASN A 456 32.37 -7.24 7.38
C ASN A 456 33.56 -8.09 7.90
N PRO A 457 33.79 -9.28 7.33
CA PRO A 457 34.90 -10.14 7.75
C PRO A 457 36.25 -9.45 7.51
N ASN A 458 37.14 -9.50 8.52
CA ASN A 458 38.50 -9.00 8.36
C ASN A 458 39.33 -9.99 7.55
N HIS A 459 39.82 -9.57 6.39
CA HIS A 459 40.64 -10.40 5.52
C HIS A 459 41.96 -9.70 5.23
N ALA A 460 43.06 -10.44 5.34
CA ALA A 460 44.38 -9.96 4.92
C ALA A 460 44.38 -9.63 3.42
N LEU A 461 45.03 -8.52 3.06
CA LEU A 461 45.22 -8.06 1.69
C LEU A 461 46.70 -8.22 1.28
N PRO A 462 46.98 -8.65 0.02
CA PRO A 462 48.35 -8.73 -0.48
C PRO A 462 49.08 -7.38 -0.51
N GLN A 463 50.34 -7.37 -0.05
CA GLN A 463 51.23 -6.20 -0.02
C GLN A 463 52.43 -6.41 -0.96
N ASP A 464 52.18 -7.02 -2.12
CA ASP A 464 53.24 -7.51 -3.02
C ASP A 464 54.08 -6.37 -3.65
N LEU A 465 53.53 -5.16 -3.80
CA LEU A 465 54.21 -4.00 -4.38
C LEU A 465 55.02 -3.21 -3.33
N PHE A 466 54.41 -2.98 -2.17
CA PHE A 466 55.06 -2.33 -1.02
C PHE A 466 54.79 -3.12 0.27
N PRO A 467 55.62 -4.15 0.57
CA PRO A 467 55.49 -4.94 1.80
C PRO A 467 55.77 -4.11 3.07
N THR A 468 56.57 -3.07 2.93
CA THR A 468 56.84 -2.06 3.96
C THR A 468 56.61 -0.67 3.39
N PRO A 469 56.17 0.30 4.20
CA PRO A 469 55.98 1.67 3.72
C PRO A 469 57.28 2.27 3.16
N VAL A 470 57.23 2.76 1.93
CA VAL A 470 58.36 3.44 1.26
C VAL A 470 58.23 4.94 1.50
N LYS A 471 59.31 5.57 1.96
CA LYS A 471 59.37 7.01 2.24
C LYS A 471 60.29 7.70 1.24
N ILE A 472 59.86 8.82 0.71
CA ILE A 472 60.65 9.65 -0.19
C ILE A 472 60.52 11.13 0.17
N GLU A 473 61.54 11.90 -0.14
CA GLU A 473 61.54 13.36 0.00
C GLU A 473 61.46 13.98 -1.40
N LEU A 474 60.46 14.83 -1.63
CA LEU A 474 60.30 15.55 -2.89
C LEU A 474 59.94 17.01 -2.59
N GLY A 475 60.85 17.92 -2.93
CA GLY A 475 60.74 19.33 -2.54
C GLY A 475 60.89 19.51 -1.03
N SER A 476 59.90 20.12 -0.37
CA SER A 476 59.87 20.35 1.09
C SER A 476 58.94 19.39 1.85
N SER A 477 58.43 18.34 1.20
CA SER A 477 57.42 17.43 1.77
C SER A 477 57.89 15.98 1.78
N ASN A 478 57.47 15.25 2.81
CA ASN A 478 57.75 13.85 3.02
C ASN A 478 56.57 13.00 2.56
N TRP A 479 56.81 12.13 1.58
CA TRP A 479 55.79 11.24 1.03
C TRP A 479 55.98 9.83 1.56
N SER A 480 54.89 9.13 1.85
CA SER A 480 54.93 7.72 2.23
C SER A 480 53.90 6.91 1.47
N PHE A 481 54.34 5.84 0.82
CA PHE A 481 53.50 4.94 0.03
C PHE A 481 53.45 3.55 0.68
N PHE A 482 52.27 2.98 0.82
CA PHE A 482 52.08 1.65 1.41
C PHE A 482 50.80 0.98 0.90
N GLN A 483 50.69 -0.33 1.08
CA GLN A 483 49.48 -1.08 0.76
C GLN A 483 48.68 -1.39 2.04
N PRO A 484 47.34 -1.44 1.98
CA PRO A 484 46.53 -1.83 3.13
C PRO A 484 46.81 -3.29 3.51
N ILE A 485 46.92 -3.54 4.82
CA ILE A 485 47.24 -4.85 5.39
C ILE A 485 46.00 -5.75 5.39
N ASP A 486 44.82 -5.17 5.63
CA ASP A 486 43.56 -5.90 5.69
C ASP A 486 42.36 -5.05 5.24
N THR A 487 41.19 -5.68 5.16
CA THR A 487 39.95 -5.02 4.73
C THR A 487 39.48 -3.95 5.71
N HIS A 488 39.88 -4.03 6.97
CA HIS A 488 39.54 -3.04 8.01
C HIS A 488 40.38 -1.78 7.86
N GLN A 489 41.70 -1.89 7.67
CA GLN A 489 42.59 -0.76 7.41
C GLN A 489 42.22 -0.03 6.11
N LEU A 490 41.79 -0.76 5.07
CA LEU A 490 41.25 -0.18 3.85
C LEU A 490 39.93 0.58 4.10
N GLY A 491 39.10 0.06 5.00
CA GLY A 491 37.87 0.70 5.50
C GLY A 491 38.14 2.01 6.26
N GLU A 492 39.05 1.96 7.24
CA GLU A 492 39.48 3.13 8.03
C GLU A 492 40.10 4.21 7.15
N TRP A 493 40.92 3.82 6.17
CA TRP A 493 41.45 4.75 5.19
C TRP A 493 40.34 5.44 4.39
N GLY A 494 39.38 4.67 3.86
CA GLY A 494 38.24 5.21 3.12
C GLY A 494 37.43 6.23 3.92
N GLN A 495 37.31 6.04 5.25
CA GLN A 495 36.70 7.03 6.14
C GLN A 495 37.59 8.27 6.31
N ALA A 496 38.89 8.09 6.53
CA ALA A 496 39.85 9.17 6.75
C ALA A 496 39.98 10.11 5.54
N VAL A 497 40.04 9.56 4.32
CA VAL A 497 40.10 10.36 3.07
C VAL A 497 38.72 10.63 2.46
N ARG A 498 37.64 10.17 3.10
CA ARG A 498 36.23 10.28 2.64
C ARG A 498 36.01 9.78 1.21
N ASN A 499 36.65 8.67 0.84
CA ASN A 499 36.48 8.05 -0.48
C ASN A 499 35.79 6.68 -0.41
N CYS A 500 35.31 6.20 -1.55
CA CYS A 500 34.47 5.00 -1.59
C CYS A 500 35.26 3.68 -1.54
N VAL A 501 36.57 3.71 -1.33
CA VAL A 501 37.45 2.55 -1.47
C VAL A 501 37.25 1.54 -0.32
N GLY A 502 36.85 2.02 0.86
CA GLY A 502 36.55 1.18 2.03
C GLY A 502 35.12 0.62 2.11
N ASN A 503 34.17 1.15 1.33
CA ASN A 503 32.74 0.80 1.43
C ASN A 503 32.26 -0.16 0.34
N ALA A 504 33.04 -0.38 -0.72
CA ALA A 504 32.59 -1.16 -1.86
C ALA A 504 33.37 -2.48 -1.92
N ALA A 505 32.65 -3.60 -1.68
CA ALA A 505 33.21 -4.95 -1.57
C ALA A 505 34.13 -5.35 -2.76
N HIS A 506 33.94 -4.75 -3.94
CA HIS A 506 34.71 -5.01 -5.15
C HIS A 506 36.19 -4.57 -5.07
N TYR A 507 36.54 -3.54 -4.29
CA TYR A 507 37.93 -3.08 -4.19
C TYR A 507 38.78 -4.09 -3.43
N ALA A 508 38.32 -4.48 -2.23
CA ALA A 508 38.97 -5.50 -1.42
C ALA A 508 39.01 -6.86 -2.13
N GLU A 509 37.92 -7.25 -2.80
CA GLU A 509 37.88 -8.51 -3.53
C GLU A 509 38.81 -8.54 -4.74
N GLY A 510 38.91 -7.43 -5.50
CA GLY A 510 39.83 -7.33 -6.63
C GLY A 510 41.31 -7.29 -6.21
N VAL A 511 41.64 -6.66 -5.09
CA VAL A 511 43.00 -6.75 -4.50
C VAL A 511 43.31 -8.18 -4.06
N ARG A 512 42.37 -8.85 -3.38
CA ARG A 512 42.55 -10.24 -2.94
C ARG A 512 42.72 -11.22 -4.12
N LYS A 513 42.00 -10.98 -5.22
CA LYS A 513 42.12 -11.76 -6.47
C LYS A 513 43.28 -11.31 -7.36
N LYS A 514 44.13 -10.37 -6.90
CA LYS A 514 45.26 -9.79 -7.63
C LYS A 514 44.88 -9.20 -9.00
N GLN A 515 43.68 -8.66 -9.12
CA GLN A 515 43.18 -8.00 -10.34
C GLN A 515 43.70 -6.56 -10.45
N HIS A 516 43.91 -5.90 -9.31
CA HIS A 516 44.48 -4.56 -9.21
C HIS A 516 45.22 -4.40 -7.87
N PHE A 517 46.16 -3.46 -7.80
CA PHE A 517 46.79 -3.02 -6.55
C PHE A 517 46.11 -1.76 -6.03
N ILE A 518 46.05 -1.62 -4.71
CA ILE A 518 45.71 -0.36 -4.06
C ILE A 518 46.93 0.12 -3.29
N VAL A 519 47.38 1.34 -3.58
CA VAL A 519 48.45 2.02 -2.84
C VAL A 519 47.87 3.27 -2.17
N LEU A 520 48.17 3.40 -0.89
CA LEU A 520 47.77 4.49 -0.01
C LEU A 520 48.95 5.45 0.15
N CYS A 521 48.68 6.74 0.06
CA CYS A 521 49.71 7.78 0.09
C CYS A 521 49.47 8.77 1.24
N LEU A 522 50.49 8.92 2.09
CA LEU A 522 50.59 10.00 3.08
C LEU A 522 51.51 11.10 2.55
N ILE A 523 51.17 12.35 2.84
CA ILE A 523 52.09 13.50 2.69
C ILE A 523 52.20 14.14 4.07
N ASP A 524 53.43 14.29 4.57
CA ASP A 524 53.74 14.83 5.90
C ASP A 524 52.93 14.14 7.01
N GLY A 525 52.78 12.82 6.88
CA GLY A 525 52.04 11.96 7.82
C GLY A 525 50.51 12.03 7.70
N LYS A 526 49.94 12.76 6.73
CA LYS A 526 48.49 12.91 6.54
C LYS A 526 47.96 12.15 5.31
N PRO A 527 46.83 11.41 5.43
CA PRO A 527 46.18 10.74 4.31
C PRO A 527 45.79 11.71 3.20
N ASN A 528 46.23 11.43 1.97
CA ASN A 528 45.96 12.31 0.83
C ASN A 528 45.41 11.57 -0.39
N PHE A 529 46.11 10.56 -0.89
CA PHE A 529 45.75 9.90 -2.15
C PHE A 529 45.54 8.40 -2.00
N THR A 530 44.59 7.89 -2.79
CA THR A 530 44.40 6.46 -3.03
C THR A 530 44.59 6.17 -4.50
N VAL A 531 45.38 5.15 -4.78
CA VAL A 531 45.88 4.86 -6.13
C VAL A 531 45.51 3.44 -6.47
N GLN A 532 44.77 3.28 -7.57
CA GLN A 532 44.45 1.97 -8.12
C GLN A 532 45.33 1.70 -9.34
N LEU A 533 46.09 0.60 -9.29
CA LEU A 533 47.01 0.19 -10.34
C LEU A 533 46.53 -1.12 -10.95
N GLU A 534 46.61 -1.26 -12.26
CA GLU A 534 46.34 -2.50 -12.99
C GLU A 534 47.55 -2.87 -13.84
N VAL A 535 47.91 -4.16 -13.84
CA VAL A 535 48.97 -4.69 -14.69
C VAL A 535 48.34 -5.35 -15.91
N SER A 536 48.69 -4.88 -17.09
CA SER A 536 48.24 -5.43 -18.38
C SER A 536 49.44 -5.56 -19.31
N ASN A 537 49.64 -6.76 -19.88
CA ASN A 537 50.73 -7.05 -20.82
C ASN A 537 52.14 -6.61 -20.35
N GLY A 538 52.46 -6.86 -19.08
CA GLY A 538 53.78 -6.52 -18.50
C GLY A 538 53.96 -5.02 -18.19
N LEU A 539 52.92 -4.20 -18.36
CA LEU A 539 52.96 -2.77 -18.08
C LEU A 539 52.00 -2.44 -16.93
N MET A 540 52.52 -1.79 -15.89
CA MET A 540 51.71 -1.29 -14.78
C MET A 540 51.11 0.07 -15.16
N SER A 541 49.79 0.16 -15.14
CA SER A 541 49.03 1.35 -15.50
C SER A 541 48.26 1.88 -14.30
N VAL A 542 48.21 3.20 -14.15
CA VAL A 542 47.39 3.85 -13.13
C VAL A 542 45.97 3.94 -13.64
N LYS A 543 45.09 3.10 -13.12
CA LYS A 543 43.66 3.12 -13.49
C LYS A 543 42.98 4.36 -12.94
N GLN A 544 43.28 4.71 -11.70
CA GLN A 544 42.65 5.83 -11.02
C GLN A 544 43.53 6.34 -9.88
N ILE A 545 43.60 7.67 -9.75
CA ILE A 545 44.11 8.35 -8.55
C ILE A 545 42.98 9.19 -8.01
N VAL A 546 42.74 9.05 -6.71
CA VAL A 546 41.64 9.70 -6.02
C VAL A 546 42.19 10.43 -4.80
N GLY A 547 41.99 11.75 -4.77
CA GLY A 547 42.29 12.58 -3.61
C GLY A 547 41.19 12.53 -2.54
N LEU A 548 41.30 13.41 -1.55
CA LEU A 548 40.30 13.59 -0.50
C LEU A 548 38.91 13.83 -1.11
N SER A 549 37.88 13.16 -0.57
CA SER A 549 36.48 13.29 -1.01
C SER A 549 36.24 13.01 -2.51
N ASN A 550 36.93 12.02 -3.07
CA ASN A 550 36.82 11.63 -4.49
C ASN A 550 37.25 12.71 -5.50
N THR A 551 38.06 13.69 -5.07
CA THR A 551 38.56 14.74 -5.96
C THR A 551 39.57 14.18 -6.97
N LYS A 552 39.49 14.66 -8.22
CA LYS A 552 40.50 14.38 -9.25
C LYS A 552 41.69 15.31 -9.05
N LEU A 553 42.89 14.83 -9.38
CA LEU A 553 44.11 15.64 -9.31
C LEU A 553 44.07 16.75 -10.37
N THR A 554 44.62 17.92 -10.02
CA THR A 554 44.95 18.94 -11.02
C THR A 554 46.16 18.48 -11.86
N PRO A 555 46.40 19.07 -13.05
CA PRO A 555 47.56 18.72 -13.88
C PRO A 555 48.90 18.83 -13.13
N GLU A 556 49.08 19.87 -12.30
CA GLU A 556 50.30 20.06 -11.52
C GLU A 556 50.45 19.01 -10.42
N GLN A 557 49.34 18.64 -9.75
CA GLN A 557 49.33 17.58 -8.74
C GLN A 557 49.61 16.21 -9.36
N GLN A 558 49.14 15.99 -10.58
CA GLN A 558 49.35 14.75 -11.32
C GLN A 558 50.83 14.57 -11.70
N GLU A 559 51.51 15.64 -12.12
CA GLU A 559 52.94 15.63 -12.43
C GLU A 559 53.80 15.39 -11.17
N LEU A 560 53.48 16.10 -10.08
CA LEU A 560 54.17 15.94 -8.79
C LEU A 560 53.99 14.52 -8.23
N TYR A 561 52.76 14.01 -8.25
CA TYR A 561 52.45 12.65 -7.82
C TYR A 561 53.17 11.61 -8.69
N THR A 562 53.20 11.79 -10.01
CA THR A 562 53.85 10.84 -10.94
C THR A 562 55.36 10.77 -10.66
N THR A 563 55.99 11.92 -10.39
CA THR A 563 57.40 12.00 -10.03
C THR A 563 57.68 11.31 -8.69
N ALA A 564 56.88 11.63 -7.65
CA ALA A 564 56.97 11.01 -6.33
C ALA A 564 56.78 9.49 -6.41
N PHE A 565 55.72 9.02 -7.05
CA PHE A 565 55.43 7.60 -7.18
C PHE A 565 56.50 6.86 -7.98
N GLY A 566 57.05 7.48 -9.04
CA GLY A 566 58.18 6.95 -9.81
C GLY A 566 59.44 6.76 -8.95
N MET A 567 59.76 7.73 -8.08
CA MET A 567 60.88 7.60 -7.13
C MET A 567 60.66 6.48 -6.11
N ALA A 568 59.42 6.29 -5.63
CA ALA A 568 59.08 5.21 -4.70
C ALA A 568 59.24 3.82 -5.35
N LEU A 569 58.88 3.68 -6.64
CA LEU A 569 59.11 2.45 -7.40
C LEU A 569 60.60 2.17 -7.65
N GLN A 570 61.40 3.20 -7.97
CA GLN A 570 62.86 3.05 -8.13
C GLN A 570 63.57 2.69 -6.82
N ALA A 571 63.13 3.27 -5.69
CA ALA A 571 63.61 2.89 -4.37
C ALA A 571 63.31 1.42 -4.09
N ARG A 572 62.12 0.94 -4.45
CA ARG A 572 61.72 -0.47 -4.29
C ARG A 572 62.53 -1.40 -5.21
N GLU A 573 62.79 -1.00 -6.45
CA GLU A 573 63.64 -1.75 -7.38
C GLU A 573 65.06 -1.90 -6.82
N SER A 574 65.61 -0.83 -6.24
CA SER A 574 66.94 -0.86 -5.62
C SER A 574 67.01 -1.81 -4.41
N GLU A 575 65.95 -1.86 -3.59
CA GLU A 575 65.83 -2.84 -2.49
C GLU A 575 65.76 -4.28 -2.98
N LEU A 576 65.12 -4.54 -4.13
CA LEU A 576 65.01 -5.87 -4.72
C LEU A 576 66.31 -6.34 -5.39
N VAL A 577 67.16 -5.42 -5.85
CA VAL A 577 68.49 -5.73 -6.41
C VAL A 577 69.54 -5.91 -5.31
N SER A 578 69.30 -5.35 -4.13
CA SER A 578 70.22 -5.40 -2.96
C SER A 578 69.92 -6.54 -1.98
N ALA A 579 68.84 -7.29 -2.19
CA ALA A 579 68.40 -8.46 -1.42
C ALA A 579 68.64 -9.75 -2.22
#